data_AF-A0A5J6V4G7-F1
#
_entry.id   AF-A0A5J6V4G7-F1
#
_cell.length_a   1.000
_cell.length_b   1.000
_cell.length_c   1.000
_cell.angle_alpha   90.00
_cell.angle_beta   90.00
_cell.angle_gamma   90.00
#
_symmetry.space_group_name_H-M   'P 1'
#
loop_
_entity.id
_entity.type
_entity.pdbx_description
1 polymer ?
#
loop_
_entity_poly.entity_id
_entity_poly.type
_entity_poly.pdbx_seq_one_letter_code
_entity_poly.pdbx_strand_id
1 'polypeptide(L)'
;MPALVRRLPWVALALTVLTATLLLFGPLWDDPRGENPLERPRGVAWEQVLQLSLPTVMVAGALLVALALPHSVALAGAGVLVFTVALVVAPAPLPVWFLPALVVTAAAVALAFWQQRQEAPAPREPGVVAGRRR
;
A
#
# COMPACT_ATOMS: atom_id res chain seq x y z
N MET A 1 -9.16 -15.96 -9.79
CA MET A 1 -7.80 -15.47 -9.48
C MET A 1 -6.81 -16.62 -9.29
N PRO A 2 -5.67 -16.62 -10.00
CA PRO A 2 -4.60 -17.60 -9.82
C PRO A 2 -4.00 -17.53 -8.41
N ALA A 3 -3.47 -18.67 -7.93
CA ALA A 3 -2.85 -18.76 -6.61
C ALA A 3 -1.71 -17.74 -6.39
N LEU A 4 -0.99 -17.38 -7.46
CA LEU A 4 0.07 -16.38 -7.44
C LEU A 4 -0.45 -14.98 -7.07
N VAL A 5 -1.49 -14.49 -7.76
CA VAL A 5 -2.08 -13.16 -7.53
C VAL A 5 -2.65 -13.05 -6.12
N ARG A 6 -3.16 -14.16 -5.57
CA ARG A 6 -3.67 -14.23 -4.21
C ARG A 6 -2.57 -14.17 -3.13
N ARG A 7 -1.34 -14.58 -3.45
CA ARG A 7 -0.19 -14.59 -2.51
C ARG A 7 0.63 -13.31 -2.55
N LEU A 8 0.72 -12.66 -3.71
CA LEU A 8 1.50 -11.42 -3.91
C LEU A 8 1.25 -10.32 -2.86
N PRO A 9 -0.01 -9.97 -2.50
CA PRO A 9 -0.22 -8.89 -1.53
C PRO A 9 0.23 -9.27 -0.12
N TRP A 10 0.22 -10.56 0.24
CA TRP A 10 0.77 -11.05 1.51
C TRP A 10 2.29 -10.99 1.53
N VAL A 11 2.93 -11.29 0.40
CA VAL A 11 4.39 -11.11 0.26
C VAL A 11 4.75 -9.63 0.40
N ALA A 12 4.01 -8.73 -0.25
CA ALA A 12 4.20 -7.29 -0.11
C ALA A 12 4.00 -6.80 1.34
N LEU A 13 2.96 -7.30 2.03
CA LEU A 13 2.74 -7.02 3.45
C LEU A 13 3.90 -7.51 4.31
N ALA A 14 4.38 -8.74 4.10
CA ALA A 14 5.51 -9.28 4.84
C ALA A 14 6.77 -8.43 4.65
N LEU A 15 7.07 -8.03 3.40
CA LEU A 15 8.17 -7.10 3.10
C LEU A 15 7.99 -5.76 3.81
N THR A 16 6.78 -5.19 3.79
CA THR A 16 6.48 -3.92 4.47
C THR A 16 6.72 -4.02 5.97
N VAL A 17 6.25 -5.09 6.60
CA VAL A 17 6.43 -5.34 8.05
C VAL A 17 7.90 -5.55 8.39
N LEU A 18 8.65 -6.31 7.59
CA LEU A 18 10.08 -6.50 7.78
C LEU A 18 10.84 -5.18 7.68
N THR A 19 10.58 -4.38 6.64
CA THR A 19 11.17 -3.05 6.49
C THR A 19 10.79 -2.15 7.67
N ALA A 20 9.52 -2.10 8.06
CA ALA A 20 9.07 -1.32 9.20
C ALA A 20 9.79 -1.72 10.50
N THR A 21 9.98 -3.02 10.72
CA THR A 21 10.70 -3.56 11.89
C THR A 21 12.17 -3.15 11.84
N LEU A 22 12.83 -3.30 10.69
CA LEU A 22 14.21 -2.88 10.50
C LEU A 22 14.39 -1.39 10.69
N LEU A 23 13.44 -0.56 10.26
CA LEU A 23 13.52 0.89 10.46
C LEU A 23 13.25 1.27 11.92
N LEU A 24 12.28 0.65 12.59
CA LEU A 24 11.95 0.94 14.00
C LEU A 24 13.05 0.50 14.98
N PHE A 25 13.75 -0.58 14.69
CA PHE A 25 14.81 -1.12 15.57
C PHE A 25 16.22 -0.93 15.00
N GLY A 26 16.36 -0.31 13.83
CA GLY A 26 17.61 -0.20 13.11
C GLY A 26 18.43 1.05 13.44
N PRO A 27 19.56 1.22 12.75
CA PRO A 27 20.58 2.22 13.05
C PRO A 27 20.20 3.66 12.64
N LEU A 28 18.96 3.89 12.20
CA LEU A 28 18.51 5.18 11.65
C LEU A 28 17.93 6.11 12.72
N TRP A 29 17.92 5.68 13.99
CA TRP A 29 17.54 6.53 15.11
C TRP A 29 18.79 7.11 15.77
N ASP A 30 18.78 8.42 15.95
CA ASP A 30 19.80 9.10 16.75
C ASP A 30 19.69 8.64 18.22
N ASP A 31 20.84 8.42 18.85
CA ASP A 31 20.90 8.09 20.27
C ASP A 31 20.59 9.36 21.09
N PRO A 32 19.49 9.41 21.88
CA PRO A 32 19.16 10.59 22.67
C PRO A 32 20.07 10.76 23.90
N ARG A 33 21.00 9.83 24.15
CA ARG A 33 21.94 9.92 25.29
C ARG A 33 22.83 11.15 25.15
N GLY A 34 22.56 12.16 25.98
CA GLY A 34 23.35 13.39 26.06
C GLY A 34 22.59 14.64 25.61
N GLU A 35 21.38 14.51 25.06
CA GLU A 35 20.53 15.67 24.78
C GLU A 35 19.93 16.24 26.07
N ASN A 36 20.03 17.56 26.24
CA ASN A 36 19.35 18.28 27.32
C ASN A 36 17.88 18.54 26.94
N PRO A 37 16.88 17.97 27.65
CA PRO A 37 15.47 18.15 27.32
C PRO A 37 15.01 19.62 27.41
N LEU A 38 15.72 20.45 28.18
CA LEU A 38 15.39 21.87 28.39
C LEU A 38 15.80 22.78 27.22
N GLU A 39 16.69 22.30 26.34
CA GLU A 39 17.20 23.03 25.18
C GLU A 39 16.46 22.70 23.88
N ARG A 40 15.50 21.75 23.93
CA ARG A 40 14.72 21.42 22.73
C ARG A 40 13.93 22.63 22.24
N PRO A 41 13.91 22.88 20.91
CA PRO A 41 13.08 23.92 20.32
C PRO A 41 11.64 23.80 20.80
N ARG A 42 11.05 24.92 21.25
CA ARG A 42 9.64 24.95 21.64
C ARG A 42 8.78 24.86 20.38
N GLY A 43 8.18 23.71 20.12
CA GLY A 43 7.31 23.45 18.98
C GLY A 43 7.06 21.96 18.77
N VAL A 44 6.06 21.63 17.94
CA VAL A 44 5.85 20.24 17.51
C VAL A 44 6.88 19.92 16.44
N ALA A 45 7.70 18.90 16.67
CA ALA A 45 8.67 18.43 15.69
C ALA A 45 7.99 17.53 14.64
N TRP A 46 7.24 18.18 13.74
CA TRP A 46 6.40 17.53 12.72
C TRP A 46 7.16 16.52 11.86
N GLU A 47 8.43 16.81 11.56
CA GLU A 47 9.26 15.90 10.77
C GLU A 47 9.43 14.55 11.45
N GLN A 48 9.78 14.52 12.73
CA GLN A 48 9.95 13.29 13.50
C GLN A 48 8.61 12.56 13.69
N VAL A 49 7.52 13.30 13.88
CA VAL A 49 6.17 12.72 13.93
C VAL A 49 5.84 12.00 12.62
N LEU A 50 6.11 12.64 11.48
CA LEU A 50 5.90 12.04 10.16
C LEU A 50 6.79 10.81 9.95
N GLN A 51 8.07 10.88 10.33
CA GLN A 51 9.00 9.76 10.27
C GLN A 51 8.55 8.56 11.11
N LEU A 52 8.09 8.81 12.34
CA LEU A 52 7.56 7.78 13.25
C LEU A 52 6.24 7.18 12.76
N SER A 53 5.39 7.99 12.13
CA SER A 53 4.09 7.52 11.61
C SER A 53 4.20 6.72 10.32
N LEU A 54 5.26 6.94 9.53
CA LEU A 54 5.42 6.34 8.20
C LEU A 54 5.34 4.79 8.25
N PRO A 55 6.11 4.06 9.07
CA PRO A 55 6.03 2.60 9.12
C PRO A 55 4.62 2.08 9.40
N THR A 56 3.89 2.73 10.31
CA THR A 56 2.51 2.36 10.64
C THR A 56 1.57 2.58 9.47
N VAL A 57 1.66 3.73 8.78
CA VAL A 57 0.84 4.04 7.60
C VAL A 57 1.14 3.07 6.45
N MET A 58 2.42 2.74 6.23
CA MET A 58 2.84 1.77 5.22
C MET A 58 2.23 0.39 5.50
N VAL A 59 2.33 -0.11 6.74
CA VAL A 59 1.76 -1.41 7.14
C VAL A 59 0.24 -1.41 7.02
N ALA A 60 -0.44 -0.33 7.44
CA ALA A 60 -1.88 -0.21 7.30
C ALA A 60 -2.32 -0.20 5.84
N GLY A 61 -1.61 0.52 4.96
CA GLY A 61 -1.84 0.51 3.52
C GLY A 61 -1.63 -0.87 2.89
N ALA A 62 -0.53 -1.55 3.24
CA ALA A 62 -0.24 -2.92 2.79
C ALA A 62 -1.35 -3.90 3.20
N LEU A 63 -1.78 -3.81 4.46
CA LEU A 63 -2.82 -4.67 5.02
C LEU A 63 -4.16 -4.41 4.33
N LEU A 64 -4.51 -3.14 4.11
CA LEU A 64 -5.70 -2.76 3.37
C LEU A 64 -5.69 -3.41 1.98
N VAL A 65 -4.59 -3.33 1.24
CA VAL A 65 -4.48 -3.99 -0.08
C VAL A 65 -4.66 -5.50 0.04
N ALA A 66 -4.01 -6.15 0.99
CA ALA A 66 -4.09 -7.61 1.17
C ALA A 66 -5.51 -8.10 1.49
N LEU A 67 -6.26 -7.35 2.28
CA LEU A 67 -7.64 -7.67 2.64
C LEU A 67 -8.64 -7.27 1.54
N ALA A 68 -8.38 -6.18 0.84
CA ALA A 68 -9.28 -5.60 -0.15
C ALA A 68 -9.20 -6.28 -1.51
N LEU A 69 -8.01 -6.70 -1.95
CA LEU A 69 -7.77 -7.19 -3.31
C LEU A 69 -8.69 -8.34 -3.74
N PRO A 70 -9.04 -9.32 -2.88
CA PRO A 70 -9.98 -10.38 -3.24
C PRO A 70 -11.43 -9.91 -3.47
N HIS A 71 -11.79 -8.74 -2.92
CA HIS A 71 -13.18 -8.26 -2.87
C HIS A 71 -13.42 -7.07 -3.80
N SER A 72 -12.46 -6.15 -3.91
CA SER A 72 -12.57 -4.93 -4.69
C SER A 72 -11.20 -4.39 -5.10
N VAL A 73 -10.95 -4.39 -6.41
CA VAL A 73 -9.74 -3.78 -6.99
C VAL A 73 -9.71 -2.27 -6.76
N ALA A 74 -10.88 -1.60 -6.73
CA ALA A 74 -10.96 -0.17 -6.43
C ALA A 74 -10.50 0.14 -5.00
N LEU A 75 -10.92 -0.67 -4.03
CA LEU A 75 -10.53 -0.48 -2.62
C LEU A 75 -9.06 -0.85 -2.39
N ALA A 76 -8.54 -1.86 -3.09
CA ALA A 76 -7.11 -2.14 -3.13
C ALA A 76 -6.32 -0.99 -3.79
N GLY A 77 -6.85 -0.37 -4.85
CA GLY A 77 -6.27 0.81 -5.47
C GLY A 77 -6.17 2.00 -4.50
N ALA A 78 -7.17 2.20 -3.65
CA ALA A 78 -7.11 3.21 -2.59
C ALA A 78 -5.98 2.91 -1.58
N GLY A 79 -5.76 1.64 -1.24
CA GLY A 79 -4.62 1.23 -0.42
C GLY A 79 -3.27 1.55 -1.05
N VAL A 80 -3.11 1.33 -2.37
CA VAL A 80 -1.91 1.73 -3.12
C VAL A 80 -1.74 3.24 -3.11
N LEU A 81 -2.84 4.01 -3.29
CA LEU A 81 -2.79 5.47 -3.29
C LEU A 81 -2.29 6.00 -1.93
N VAL A 82 -2.81 5.49 -0.82
CA VAL A 82 -2.34 5.85 0.53
C VAL A 82 -0.84 5.55 0.67
N PHE A 83 -0.41 4.39 0.18
CA PHE A 83 1.00 3.99 0.14
C PHE A 83 1.87 4.99 -0.61
N THR A 84 1.45 5.37 -1.84
CA THR A 84 2.18 6.31 -2.67
C THR A 84 2.24 7.71 -2.05
N VAL A 85 1.13 8.20 -1.51
CA VAL A 85 1.06 9.52 -0.86
C VAL A 85 1.99 9.58 0.34
N ALA A 86 1.96 8.57 1.21
CA ALA A 86 2.81 8.57 2.39
C ALA A 86 4.31 8.45 2.02
N LEU A 87 4.65 7.80 0.90
CA LEU A 87 6.03 7.76 0.39
C LEU A 87 6.50 9.12 -0.16
N VAL A 88 5.59 9.91 -0.75
CA VAL A 88 5.88 11.27 -1.25
C VAL A 88 5.98 12.30 -0.13
N VAL A 89 5.13 12.19 0.89
CA VAL A 89 5.05 13.18 1.97
C VAL A 89 6.12 12.97 3.04
N ALA A 90 6.57 11.73 3.25
CA ALA A 90 7.53 11.47 4.31
C ALA A 90 8.94 11.99 3.97
N PRO A 91 9.64 12.55 4.97
CA PRO A 91 10.97 13.12 4.77
C PRO A 91 12.00 12.02 4.47
N ALA A 92 12.93 12.33 3.55
CA ALA A 92 14.01 11.43 3.16
C ALA A 92 14.97 11.14 4.34
N PRO A 93 15.65 9.97 4.38
CA PRO A 93 15.70 8.92 3.35
C PRO A 93 14.73 7.74 3.57
N LEU A 94 13.94 7.74 4.66
CA LEU A 94 13.07 6.62 5.06
C LEU A 94 12.14 6.06 3.97
N PRO A 95 11.51 6.87 3.10
CA PRO A 95 10.57 6.36 2.10
C PRO A 95 11.20 5.39 1.10
N VAL A 96 12.49 5.56 0.81
CA VAL A 96 13.23 4.76 -0.18
C VAL A 96 13.25 3.28 0.21
N TRP A 97 13.29 2.99 1.50
CA TRP A 97 13.31 1.63 2.04
C TRP A 97 12.00 0.86 1.77
N PHE A 98 10.89 1.56 1.55
CA PHE A 98 9.59 0.98 1.25
C PHE A 98 9.32 0.82 -0.27
N LEU A 99 10.21 1.31 -1.15
CA LEU A 99 10.03 1.19 -2.60
C LEU A 99 9.82 -0.25 -3.08
N PRO A 100 10.59 -1.26 -2.62
CA PRO A 100 10.38 -2.64 -3.04
C PRO A 100 8.97 -3.14 -2.69
N ALA A 101 8.48 -2.81 -1.49
CA ALA A 101 7.15 -3.19 -1.04
C ALA A 101 6.06 -2.49 -1.86
N LEU A 102 6.23 -1.19 -2.18
CA LEU A 102 5.32 -0.46 -3.05
C LEU A 102 5.22 -1.10 -4.44
N VAL A 103 6.36 -1.42 -5.05
CA VAL A 103 6.41 -2.03 -6.39
C VAL A 103 5.66 -3.35 -6.42
N VAL A 104 5.88 -4.23 -5.43
CA VAL A 104 5.18 -5.52 -5.36
C VAL A 104 3.67 -5.31 -5.12
N THR A 105 3.30 -4.36 -4.26
CA THR A 105 1.89 -4.02 -3.98
C THR A 105 1.18 -3.51 -5.24
N ALA A 106 1.81 -2.57 -5.96
CA ALA A 106 1.27 -2.01 -7.20
C ALA A 106 1.15 -3.09 -8.29
N ALA A 107 2.15 -3.96 -8.43
CA ALA A 107 2.10 -5.08 -9.36
C ALA A 107 0.95 -6.06 -9.05
N ALA A 108 0.69 -6.34 -7.77
CA ALA A 108 -0.43 -7.20 -7.36
C ALA A 108 -1.78 -6.62 -7.78
N VAL A 109 -1.99 -5.32 -7.58
CA VAL A 109 -3.22 -4.61 -7.97
C VAL A 109 -3.35 -4.53 -9.49
N ALA A 110 -2.27 -4.20 -10.21
CA ALA A 110 -2.27 -4.11 -11.66
C ALA A 110 -2.61 -5.46 -12.32
N LEU A 111 -2.04 -6.56 -11.82
CA LEU A 111 -2.33 -7.91 -12.31
C LEU A 111 -3.79 -8.31 -12.04
N ALA A 112 -4.33 -7.99 -10.86
CA ALA A 112 -5.72 -8.26 -10.54
C ALA A 112 -6.69 -7.48 -11.45
N PHE A 113 -6.40 -6.19 -11.68
CA PHE A 113 -7.17 -5.34 -12.60
C PHE A 113 -7.15 -5.88 -14.03
N TRP A 114 -5.98 -6.29 -14.52
CA TRP A 114 -5.82 -6.84 -15.86
C TRP A 114 -6.65 -8.12 -16.04
N GLN A 115 -6.61 -9.03 -15.06
CA GLN A 115 -7.41 -10.26 -15.10
C GLN A 115 -8.91 -9.98 -15.10
N GLN A 116 -9.37 -9.07 -14.25
CA GLN A 116 -10.78 -8.69 -14.20
C GLN A 116 -11.27 -8.13 -15.55
N ARG A 117 -10.42 -7.38 -16.27
CA ARG A 117 -10.74 -6.91 -17.62
C ARG A 117 -10.82 -8.01 -18.66
N GLN A 118 -10.00 -9.06 -18.55
CA GLN A 118 -10.07 -10.20 -19.47
C GLN A 118 -11.31 -11.08 -19.21
N GLU A 119 -11.78 -11.14 -17.96
CA GLU A 119 -12.97 -11.89 -17.56
C GLU A 119 -14.28 -11.11 -17.77
N ALA A 120 -14.21 -9.82 -18.12
CA ALA A 120 -15.39 -9.01 -18.39
C ALA A 120 -16.17 -9.58 -19.59
N PRO A 121 -17.45 -9.98 -19.42
CA PRO A 121 -18.23 -10.52 -20.52
C PRO A 121 -18.36 -9.49 -21.63
N ALA A 122 -18.24 -9.93 -22.89
CA ALA A 122 -18.60 -9.10 -24.04
C ALA A 122 -19.98 -8.47 -23.82
N PRO A 123 -20.18 -7.20 -24.20
CA PRO A 123 -21.47 -6.53 -24.02
C PRO A 123 -22.56 -7.42 -24.60
N ARG A 124 -23.50 -7.86 -23.74
CA ARG A 124 -24.64 -8.66 -24.18
C ARG A 124 -25.30 -7.91 -25.32
N GLU A 125 -25.21 -8.46 -26.53
CA GLU A 125 -25.94 -7.91 -27.66
C GLU A 125 -27.40 -7.74 -27.24
N PRO A 126 -28.02 -6.58 -27.49
CA PRO A 126 -29.42 -6.37 -27.15
C PRO A 126 -30.22 -7.46 -27.87
N GLY A 127 -30.74 -8.40 -27.10
CA GLY A 127 -31.46 -9.56 -27.61
C GLY A 127 -32.54 -9.09 -28.57
N VAL A 128 -32.38 -9.47 -29.83
CA VAL A 128 -33.41 -9.36 -30.86
C VAL A 128 -34.68 -9.94 -30.26
N VAL A 129 -35.67 -9.07 -30.05
CA VAL A 129 -37.03 -9.46 -29.67
C VAL A 129 -37.62 -10.19 -30.88
N ALA A 130 -37.31 -11.48 -30.98
CA ALA A 130 -37.85 -12.36 -32.00
C ALA A 130 -39.36 -12.49 -31.75
N GLY A 131 -40.12 -12.15 -32.79
CA GLY A 131 -41.56 -11.98 -32.76
C GLY A 131 -42.32 -13.12 -32.13
N ARG A 132 -43.21 -12.78 -31.20
CA ARG A 132 -44.30 -13.66 -30.79
C ARG A 132 -45.48 -13.41 -31.73
N ARG A 133 -45.62 -14.27 -32.73
CA ARG A 133 -46.83 -14.41 -33.55
C ARG A 133 -48.04 -14.62 -32.63
N ARG A 134 -49.11 -13.85 -32.85
CA ARG A 134 -50.49 -14.32 -32.81
C ARG A 134 -51.30 -13.52 -33.83
#